data_AF-A0A6J5TP02-F1
#
_entry.id   AF-A0A6J5TP02-F1
#
_cell.length_a   1.000
_cell.length_b   1.000
_cell.length_c   1.000
_cell.angle_alpha   90.00
_cell.angle_beta   90.00
_cell.angle_gamma   90.00
#
_symmetry.space_group_name_H-M   'P 1'
#
loop_
_entity.id
_entity.type
_entity.pdbx_description
1 polymer ?
#
loop_
_entity_poly.entity_id
_entity_poly.type
_entity_poly.pdbx_seq_one_letter_code
_entity_poly.pdbx_strand_id
1 'polypeptide(L)'
;MAKKGRIFRYADGVDKLLLVLGTLGSIGYGLMTPLMMLVLSRVINEYGGGTFFNDVVDKYSLRLLFVAIGVGISAFIGFAEGICWTGTAERQASRMRMEYFKSVLRQEVAFFDKQANSSMIFKVISTISSDAHLIHDTITEKIPNCLAHLSSFIICFSFGFVLSWRLAVVSLPFSLMFIIPGFVFRKVLKDLGAKINGAYGVVGGIAEQALFNIALEKSTQLGIKQGFSKGLLIGSMGMIHAAWAFQAWVGCKLVTGEGEKGGHVFISGICVIMGGL
;
A
#
# COMPACT_ATOMS: atom_id res chain seq x y z
N MET A 1 -17.91 3.28 -17.87
CA MET A 1 -16.98 2.20 -17.47
C MET A 1 -15.72 2.24 -18.32
N ALA A 2 -14.62 2.80 -17.82
CA ALA A 2 -13.34 2.75 -18.52
C ALA A 2 -12.81 1.30 -18.51
N LYS A 3 -12.55 0.71 -19.68
CA LYS A 3 -11.99 -0.64 -19.80
C LYS A 3 -10.66 -0.72 -19.03
N LYS A 4 -10.62 -1.50 -17.94
CA LYS A 4 -9.50 -1.68 -17.00
C LYS A 4 -8.13 -2.01 -17.64
N GLY A 5 -8.08 -2.41 -18.91
CA GLY A 5 -6.84 -2.75 -19.63
C GLY A 5 -6.17 -1.62 -20.42
N ARG A 6 -6.65 -0.37 -20.39
CA ARG A 6 -6.05 0.72 -21.21
C ARG A 6 -4.74 1.29 -20.67
N ILE A 7 -4.46 1.14 -19.37
CA ILE A 7 -3.24 1.71 -18.76
C ILE A 7 -1.99 1.01 -19.28
N PHE A 8 -2.03 -0.31 -19.47
CA PHE A 8 -0.93 -1.11 -20.01
C PHE A 8 -0.99 -1.27 -21.54
N ARG A 9 -1.66 -0.35 -22.26
CA ARG A 9 -1.84 -0.48 -23.72
C ARG A 9 -0.52 -0.42 -24.48
N TYR A 10 0.49 0.25 -23.95
CA TYR A 10 1.79 0.42 -24.59
C TYR A 10 2.82 -0.64 -24.17
N ALA A 11 2.39 -1.69 -23.44
CA ALA A 11 3.28 -2.73 -22.89
C ALA A 11 3.71 -3.75 -23.94
N ASP A 12 5.02 -3.82 -24.17
CA ASP A 12 5.67 -4.83 -25.00
C ASP A 12 5.67 -6.21 -24.33
N GLY A 13 6.09 -7.24 -25.07
CA GLY A 13 6.33 -8.58 -24.51
C GLY A 13 7.35 -8.58 -23.34
N VAL A 14 8.39 -7.75 -23.42
CA VAL A 14 9.38 -7.58 -22.34
C VAL A 14 8.75 -6.92 -21.12
N ASP A 15 7.90 -5.90 -21.32
CA ASP A 15 7.20 -5.23 -20.23
C ASP A 15 6.23 -6.20 -19.54
N LYS A 16 5.56 -7.08 -20.28
CA LYS A 16 4.70 -8.13 -19.69
C LYS A 16 5.51 -9.12 -18.85
N LEU A 17 6.70 -9.51 -19.30
CA LEU A 17 7.58 -10.38 -18.50
C LEU A 17 8.04 -9.69 -17.21
N LEU A 18 8.45 -8.41 -17.30
CA LEU A 18 8.84 -7.60 -16.15
C LEU A 18 7.68 -7.40 -15.17
N LEU A 19 6.46 -7.21 -15.67
CA LEU A 19 5.25 -7.16 -14.85
C LEU A 19 5.03 -8.48 -14.11
N VAL A 20 5.13 -9.62 -14.78
CA VAL A 20 4.98 -10.93 -14.12
C VAL A 20 6.05 -11.14 -13.04
N LEU A 21 7.32 -10.86 -13.35
CA LEU A 21 8.41 -10.95 -12.37
C LEU A 21 8.20 -10.00 -11.19
N GLY A 22 7.78 -8.76 -11.47
CA GLY A 22 7.44 -7.77 -10.45
C GLY A 22 6.29 -8.24 -9.55
N THR A 23 5.22 -8.83 -10.12
CA THR A 23 4.10 -9.36 -9.33
C THR A 23 4.51 -10.53 -8.43
N LEU A 24 5.39 -11.42 -8.91
CA LEU A 24 5.95 -12.50 -8.10
C LEU A 24 6.81 -11.95 -6.96
N GLY A 25 7.58 -10.89 -7.23
CA GLY A 25 8.31 -10.13 -6.23
C GLY A 25 7.40 -9.58 -5.14
N SER A 26 6.29 -8.91 -5.52
CA SER A 26 5.34 -8.33 -4.57
C SER A 26 4.71 -9.39 -3.65
N ILE A 27 4.47 -10.60 -4.19
CA ILE A 27 3.99 -11.74 -3.40
C ILE A 27 5.08 -12.24 -2.45
N GLY A 28 6.33 -12.33 -2.92
CA GLY A 28 7.49 -12.67 -2.10
C GLY A 28 7.71 -11.69 -0.95
N TYR A 29 7.55 -10.39 -1.20
CA TYR A 29 7.61 -9.35 -0.18
C TYR A 29 6.53 -9.59 0.90
N GLY A 30 5.29 -9.90 0.50
CA GLY A 30 4.20 -10.23 1.44
C GLY A 30 4.45 -11.50 2.27
N LEU A 31 5.22 -12.46 1.74
CA LEU A 31 5.61 -13.69 2.47
C LEU A 31 6.71 -13.47 3.51
N MET A 32 7.52 -12.41 3.37
CA MET A 32 8.73 -12.20 4.17
C MET A 32 8.42 -12.10 5.67
N THR A 33 7.44 -11.27 6.03
CA THR A 33 7.06 -11.03 7.44
C THR A 33 6.57 -12.29 8.16
N PRO A 34 5.57 -13.06 7.66
CA PRO A 34 5.09 -14.26 8.34
C PRO A 34 6.15 -15.37 8.42
N LEU A 35 7.02 -15.50 7.41
CA LEU A 35 8.14 -16.45 7.45
C LEU A 35 9.16 -16.11 8.55
N MET A 36 9.54 -14.84 8.68
CA MET A 36 10.41 -14.38 9.75
C MET A 36 9.78 -14.64 11.12
N MET A 37 8.49 -14.33 11.24
CA MET A 37 7.75 -14.53 12.48
C MET A 37 7.69 -16.02 12.84
N LEU A 38 7.42 -16.93 11.91
CA LEU A 38 7.41 -18.37 12.19
C LEU A 38 8.72 -18.89 12.82
N VAL A 39 9.85 -18.36 12.37
CA VAL A 39 11.16 -18.73 12.91
C VAL A 39 11.28 -18.23 14.35
N LEU A 40 10.90 -16.97 14.57
CA LEU A 40 10.84 -16.38 15.91
C LEU A 40 9.93 -17.20 16.84
N SER A 41 8.81 -17.75 16.33
CA SER A 41 7.94 -18.62 17.13
C SER A 41 8.67 -19.82 17.69
N ARG A 42 9.49 -20.46 16.86
CA ARG A 42 10.19 -21.68 17.24
C ARG A 42 11.23 -21.35 18.29
N VAL A 43 11.92 -20.22 18.15
CA VAL A 43 12.87 -19.73 19.15
C VAL A 43 12.17 -19.44 20.49
N ILE A 44 11.04 -18.74 20.48
CA ILE A 44 10.27 -18.43 21.69
C ILE A 44 9.83 -19.70 22.43
N ASN A 45 9.34 -20.71 21.69
CA ASN A 45 8.87 -21.96 22.28
C ASN A 45 9.97 -22.73 23.00
N GLU A 46 11.17 -22.74 22.45
CA GLU A 46 12.32 -23.48 22.99
C GLU A 46 12.93 -22.75 24.19
N TYR A 47 12.97 -21.42 24.12
CA TYR A 47 13.38 -20.59 25.26
C TYR A 47 12.41 -20.74 26.44
N GLY A 48 11.10 -20.84 26.17
CA GLY A 48 10.07 -21.11 27.18
C GLY A 48 10.09 -22.52 27.75
N GLY A 49 10.78 -23.47 27.11
CA GLY A 49 10.91 -24.87 27.54
C GLY A 49 11.99 -25.13 28.58
N GLY A 50 12.82 -24.12 28.92
CA GLY A 50 13.80 -24.19 30.02
C GLY A 50 15.03 -25.07 29.78
N THR A 51 15.19 -25.66 28.58
CA THR A 51 16.37 -26.47 28.23
C THR A 51 17.50 -25.58 27.71
N PHE A 52 18.29 -25.04 28.63
CA PHE A 52 19.52 -24.28 28.31
C PHE A 52 20.69 -25.23 28.06
N PHE A 53 20.79 -25.77 26.86
CA PHE A 53 22.00 -26.45 26.38
C PHE A 53 22.63 -25.65 25.24
N ASN A 54 23.96 -25.50 25.26
CA ASN A 54 24.71 -24.81 24.21
C ASN A 54 24.43 -25.38 22.80
N ASP A 55 24.11 -26.67 22.72
CA ASP A 55 23.73 -27.36 21.48
C ASP A 55 22.39 -26.87 20.88
N VAL A 56 21.44 -26.46 21.74
CA VAL A 56 20.18 -25.84 21.31
C VAL A 56 20.45 -24.42 20.80
N VAL A 57 21.32 -23.66 21.49
CA VAL A 57 21.69 -22.30 21.10
C VAL A 57 22.40 -22.27 19.73
N ASP A 58 23.33 -23.19 19.49
CA ASP A 58 24.03 -23.30 18.20
C ASP A 58 23.09 -23.70 17.06
N LYS A 59 22.20 -24.67 17.31
CA LYS A 59 21.20 -25.12 16.32
C LYS A 59 20.24 -24.00 15.91
N TYR A 60 19.80 -23.17 16.86
CA TYR A 60 18.90 -22.05 16.58
C TYR A 60 19.63 -20.81 16.04
N SER A 61 20.89 -20.59 16.42
CA SER A 61 21.74 -19.55 15.82
C SER A 61 21.97 -19.83 14.33
N LEU A 62 22.23 -21.09 13.96
CA LEU A 62 22.30 -21.52 12.56
C LEU A 62 20.96 -21.34 11.84
N ARG A 63 19.84 -21.65 12.49
CA ARG A 63 18.50 -21.48 11.90
C ARG A 63 18.14 -20.00 11.69
N LEU A 64 18.51 -19.15 12.64
CA LEU A 64 18.39 -17.68 12.52
C LEU A 64 19.29 -17.15 11.42
N LEU A 65 20.49 -17.70 11.25
CA LEU A 65 21.40 -17.34 10.16
C LEU A 65 20.84 -17.73 8.79
N PHE A 66 20.27 -18.94 8.63
CA PHE A 66 19.56 -19.32 7.40
C PHE A 66 18.36 -18.42 7.11
N VAL A 67 17.67 -17.95 8.15
CA VAL A 67 16.52 -17.06 8.00
C VAL A 67 16.96 -15.65 7.70
N ALA A 68 18.06 -15.17 8.28
CA ALA A 68 18.68 -13.89 7.93
C ALA A 68 19.17 -13.90 6.47
N ILE A 69 19.74 -15.02 6.00
CA ILE A 69 20.08 -15.22 4.59
C ILE A 69 18.81 -15.23 3.74
N GLY A 70 17.75 -15.92 4.17
CA GLY A 70 16.45 -15.91 3.48
C GLY A 70 15.83 -14.52 3.38
N VAL A 71 15.88 -13.73 4.45
CA VAL A 71 15.43 -12.32 4.50
C VAL A 71 16.32 -11.43 3.62
N GLY A 72 17.63 -11.68 3.61
CA GLY A 72 18.57 -10.98 2.71
C GLY A 72 18.27 -11.27 1.23
N ILE A 73 17.98 -12.52 0.90
CA ILE A 73 17.56 -12.94 -0.45
C ILE A 73 16.22 -12.30 -0.81
N SER A 74 15.24 -12.28 0.10
CA SER A 74 13.94 -11.64 -0.17
C SER A 74 14.06 -10.12 -0.32
N ALA A 75 14.95 -9.47 0.44
CA ALA A 75 15.24 -8.05 0.25
C ALA A 75 15.86 -7.77 -1.13
N PHE A 76 16.75 -8.66 -1.60
CA PHE A 76 17.31 -8.57 -2.94
C PHE A 76 16.24 -8.78 -4.03
N ILE A 77 15.31 -9.71 -3.81
CA ILE A 77 14.15 -9.93 -4.69
C ILE A 77 13.22 -8.70 -4.70
N GLY A 78 12.98 -8.07 -3.55
CA GLY A 78 12.18 -6.84 -3.46
C GLY A 78 12.85 -5.65 -4.17
N PHE A 79 14.18 -5.57 -4.15
CA PHE A 79 14.91 -4.59 -4.94
C PHE A 79 14.77 -4.87 -6.45
N ALA A 80 14.87 -6.14 -6.87
CA ALA A 80 14.65 -6.55 -8.25
C ALA A 80 13.21 -6.26 -8.73
N GLU A 81 12.22 -6.46 -7.87
CA GLU A 81 10.83 -6.05 -8.12
C GLU A 81 10.72 -4.55 -8.41
N GLY A 82 11.32 -3.71 -7.56
CA GLY A 82 11.28 -2.25 -7.72
C GLY A 82 11.88 -1.81 -9.07
N ILE A 83 12.98 -2.44 -9.50
CA ILE A 83 13.59 -2.20 -10.81
C ILE A 83 12.65 -2.62 -11.95
N CYS A 84 11.98 -3.77 -11.83
CA CYS A 84 11.07 -4.28 -12.85
C CYS A 84 9.85 -3.34 -13.06
N TRP A 85 9.25 -2.88 -11.97
CA TRP A 85 8.11 -1.96 -12.01
C TRP A 85 8.51 -0.57 -12.49
N THR A 86 9.60 -0.01 -11.96
CA THR A 86 10.10 1.32 -12.37
C THR A 86 10.53 1.31 -13.83
N GLY A 87 11.25 0.27 -14.28
CA GLY A 87 11.68 0.13 -15.67
C GLY A 87 10.51 0.01 -16.64
N THR A 88 9.45 -0.72 -16.26
CA THR A 88 8.23 -0.80 -17.06
C THR A 88 7.51 0.55 -17.10
N ALA A 89 7.35 1.22 -15.95
CA ALA A 89 6.69 2.52 -15.86
C ALA A 89 7.39 3.59 -16.71
N GLU A 90 8.73 3.62 -16.69
CA GLU A 90 9.52 4.58 -17.48
C GLU A 90 9.33 4.35 -18.98
N ARG A 91 9.37 3.08 -19.43
CA ARG A 91 9.13 2.73 -20.83
C ARG A 91 7.72 3.12 -21.29
N GLN A 92 6.69 2.86 -20.47
CA GLN A 92 5.30 3.27 -20.76
C GLN A 92 5.19 4.79 -20.85
N ALA A 93 5.71 5.51 -19.85
CA ALA A 93 5.61 6.96 -19.76
C ALA A 93 6.33 7.65 -20.93
N SER A 94 7.53 7.18 -21.28
CA SER A 94 8.29 7.67 -22.43
C SER A 94 7.54 7.48 -23.75
N ARG A 95 6.94 6.30 -23.98
CA ARG A 95 6.12 6.02 -25.17
C ARG A 95 4.88 6.88 -25.25
N MET A 96 4.20 7.09 -24.12
CA MET A 96 3.04 7.97 -24.07
C MET A 96 3.41 9.41 -24.43
N ARG A 97 4.51 9.94 -23.90
CA ARG A 97 5.01 11.28 -24.23
C ARG A 97 5.42 11.38 -25.71
N MET A 98 6.08 10.35 -26.25
CA MET A 98 6.50 10.30 -27.65
C MET A 98 5.30 10.30 -28.61
N GLU A 99 4.32 9.41 -28.40
CA GLU A 99 3.14 9.35 -29.27
C GLU A 99 2.25 10.58 -29.12
N TYR A 100 2.20 11.18 -27.93
CA TYR A 100 1.56 12.47 -27.75
C TYR A 100 2.25 13.56 -28.58
N PHE A 101 3.58 13.73 -28.44
CA PHE A 101 4.32 14.73 -29.19
C PHE A 101 4.19 14.54 -30.70
N LYS A 102 4.27 13.29 -31.17
CA LYS A 102 4.04 12.94 -32.57
C LYS A 102 2.63 13.27 -33.06
N SER A 103 1.61 13.06 -32.22
CA SER A 103 0.23 13.42 -32.54
C SER A 103 0.03 14.94 -32.61
N VAL A 104 0.67 15.70 -31.71
CA VAL A 104 0.64 17.17 -31.73
C VAL A 104 1.29 17.72 -33.00
N LEU A 105 2.46 17.19 -33.41
CA LEU A 105 3.15 17.63 -34.62
C LEU A 105 2.40 17.31 -35.92
N ARG A 106 1.50 16.33 -35.91
CA ARG A 106 0.68 15.94 -37.07
C ARG A 106 -0.62 16.74 -37.21
N GLN A 107 -0.89 17.63 -36.26
CA GLN A 107 -2.12 18.38 -36.19
C GLN A 107 -2.07 19.58 -37.16
N GLU A 108 -3.19 19.88 -37.81
CA GLU A 108 -3.29 20.97 -38.78
C GLU A 108 -3.08 22.35 -38.15
N VAL A 109 -2.60 23.32 -38.93
CA VAL A 109 -2.37 24.71 -38.47
C VAL A 109 -3.65 25.33 -37.87
N ALA A 110 -4.82 25.00 -38.42
CA ALA A 110 -6.12 25.44 -37.90
C ALA A 110 -6.42 24.97 -36.46
N PHE A 111 -5.81 23.88 -35.99
CA PHE A 111 -5.92 23.46 -34.59
C PHE A 111 -5.15 24.40 -33.67
N PHE A 112 -3.98 24.86 -34.09
CA PHE A 112 -3.15 25.80 -33.34
C PHE A 112 -3.76 27.21 -33.36
N ASP A 113 -4.37 27.63 -34.48
CA ASP A 113 -5.06 28.92 -34.58
C ASP A 113 -6.32 29.01 -33.70
N LYS A 114 -7.09 27.91 -33.60
CA LYS A 114 -8.21 27.82 -32.64
C LYS A 114 -7.75 27.85 -31.18
N GLN A 115 -6.46 27.61 -30.95
CA GLN A 115 -5.80 27.55 -29.65
C GLN A 115 -4.89 28.77 -29.41
N ALA A 116 -5.01 29.83 -30.24
CA ALA A 116 -4.15 31.03 -30.25
C ALA A 116 -4.10 31.82 -28.93
N ASN A 117 -4.95 31.50 -27.95
CA ASN A 117 -4.65 31.79 -26.56
C ASN A 117 -3.56 30.81 -26.11
N SER A 118 -2.29 31.21 -26.20
CA SER A 118 -1.09 30.44 -25.84
C SER A 118 -1.15 29.74 -24.47
N SER A 119 -2.04 30.16 -23.58
CA SER A 119 -2.38 29.47 -22.33
C SER A 119 -3.02 28.09 -22.52
N MET A 120 -3.78 27.86 -23.59
CA MET A 120 -4.52 26.61 -23.83
C MET A 120 -3.61 25.50 -24.38
N ILE A 121 -2.69 25.81 -25.31
CA ILE A 121 -1.68 24.86 -25.80
C ILE A 121 -0.75 24.44 -24.65
N PHE A 122 -0.22 25.41 -23.90
CA PHE A 122 0.61 25.15 -22.72
C PHE A 122 -0.14 24.31 -21.68
N LYS A 123 -1.43 24.60 -21.44
CA LYS A 123 -2.28 23.84 -20.53
C LYS A 123 -2.50 22.40 -21.00
N VAL A 124 -2.71 22.15 -22.29
CA VAL A 124 -2.87 20.78 -22.82
C VAL A 124 -1.56 19.99 -22.69
N ILE A 125 -0.42 20.61 -23.03
CA ILE A 125 0.90 19.98 -22.89
C ILE A 125 1.24 19.70 -21.42
N SER A 126 1.00 20.66 -20.52
CA SER A 126 1.29 20.48 -19.10
C SER A 126 0.35 19.47 -18.44
N THR A 127 -0.93 19.44 -18.83
CA THR A 127 -1.89 18.44 -18.36
C THR A 127 -1.46 17.04 -18.78
N ILE A 128 -1.06 16.84 -20.04
CA ILE A 128 -0.65 15.50 -20.52
C ILE A 128 0.67 15.05 -19.91
N SER A 129 1.61 15.96 -19.70
CA SER A 129 2.85 15.67 -18.97
C SER A 129 2.55 15.27 -17.51
N SER A 130 1.65 16.00 -16.86
CA SER A 130 1.19 15.71 -15.50
C SER A 130 0.45 14.37 -15.42
N ASP A 131 -0.47 14.09 -16.34
CA ASP A 131 -1.20 12.83 -16.40
C ASP A 131 -0.27 11.64 -16.66
N ALA A 132 0.73 11.80 -17.55
CA ALA A 132 1.74 10.78 -17.79
C ALA A 132 2.59 10.51 -16.54
N HIS A 133 2.91 11.55 -15.76
CA HIS A 133 3.62 11.40 -14.49
C HIS A 133 2.76 10.69 -13.43
N LEU A 134 1.47 11.05 -13.30
CA LEU A 134 0.54 10.37 -12.41
C LEU A 134 0.37 8.89 -12.76
N ILE A 135 0.35 8.56 -14.05
CA ILE A 135 0.32 7.16 -14.53
C ILE A 135 1.62 6.45 -14.18
N HIS A 136 2.77 7.10 -14.37
CA HIS A 136 4.06 6.56 -13.96
C HIS A 136 4.07 6.23 -12.46
N ASP A 137 3.73 7.18 -11.59
CA ASP A 137 3.71 6.98 -10.13
C ASP A 137 2.74 5.87 -9.72
N THR A 138 1.61 5.77 -10.41
CA THR A 138 0.63 4.71 -10.16
C THR A 138 1.20 3.33 -10.49
N ILE A 139 1.90 3.19 -11.62
CA ILE A 139 2.51 1.92 -12.05
C ILE A 139 3.71 1.57 -11.17
N THR A 140 4.55 2.54 -10.83
CA THR A 140 5.79 2.33 -10.07
C THR A 140 5.52 2.01 -8.60
N GLU A 141 4.57 2.71 -7.95
CA GLU A 141 4.43 2.67 -6.50
C GLU A 141 3.08 2.10 -6.04
N LYS A 142 1.97 2.57 -6.62
CA LYS A 142 0.63 2.26 -6.07
C LYS A 142 0.15 0.84 -6.40
N ILE A 143 0.40 0.36 -7.62
CA ILE A 143 0.02 -1.00 -8.02
C ILE A 143 0.83 -2.07 -7.25
N PRO A 144 2.18 -1.99 -7.19
CA PRO A 144 2.99 -2.99 -6.49
C PRO A 144 2.69 -3.02 -4.99
N ASN A 145 2.59 -1.85 -4.33
CA ASN A 145 2.22 -1.78 -2.91
C ASN A 145 0.84 -2.38 -2.66
N CYS A 146 -0.15 -2.10 -3.51
CA CYS A 146 -1.47 -2.70 -3.36
C CYS A 146 -1.43 -4.24 -3.47
N LEU A 147 -0.62 -4.77 -4.39
CA LEU A 147 -0.45 -6.21 -4.57
C LEU A 147 0.28 -6.84 -3.39
N ALA A 148 1.33 -6.19 -2.89
CA ALA A 148 2.12 -6.61 -1.73
C ALA A 148 1.30 -6.62 -0.43
N HIS A 149 0.46 -5.60 -0.20
CA HIS A 149 -0.43 -5.58 0.96
C HIS A 149 -1.54 -6.63 0.85
N LEU A 150 -2.09 -6.85 -0.36
CA LEU A 150 -3.10 -7.88 -0.57
C LEU A 150 -2.53 -9.30 -0.39
N SER A 151 -1.34 -9.56 -0.92
CA SER A 151 -0.65 -10.84 -0.74
C SER A 151 -0.32 -11.06 0.73
N SER A 152 0.26 -10.06 1.41
CA SER A 152 0.56 -10.09 2.84
C SER A 152 -0.67 -10.38 3.68
N PHE A 153 -1.81 -9.74 3.39
CA PHE A 153 -3.07 -10.00 4.09
C PHE A 153 -3.48 -11.47 3.98
N ILE A 154 -3.57 -12.02 2.76
CA ILE A 154 -4.01 -13.40 2.53
C ILE A 154 -3.08 -14.41 3.22
N ILE A 155 -1.77 -14.17 3.10
CA ILE A 155 -0.73 -15.04 3.65
C ILE A 155 -0.74 -14.98 5.17
N CYS A 156 -0.65 -13.79 5.77
CA CYS A 156 -0.62 -13.63 7.22
C CYS A 156 -1.87 -14.20 7.88
N PHE A 157 -3.04 -13.99 7.28
CA PHE A 157 -4.28 -14.58 7.77
C PHE A 157 -4.22 -16.11 7.74
N SER A 158 -3.81 -16.69 6.60
CA SER A 158 -3.67 -18.14 6.46
C SER A 158 -2.70 -18.73 7.49
N PHE A 159 -1.53 -18.11 7.69
CA PHE A 159 -0.56 -18.53 8.70
C PHE A 159 -1.11 -18.40 10.13
N GLY A 160 -1.84 -17.32 10.43
CA GLY A 160 -2.47 -17.11 11.74
C GLY A 160 -3.45 -18.22 12.09
N PHE A 161 -4.29 -18.64 11.13
CA PHE A 161 -5.22 -19.75 11.29
C PHE A 161 -4.52 -21.11 11.44
N VAL A 162 -3.45 -21.36 10.69
CA VAL A 162 -2.70 -22.62 10.77
C VAL A 162 -1.98 -22.78 12.11
N LEU A 163 -1.46 -21.68 12.69
CA LEU A 163 -0.72 -21.72 13.96
C LEU A 163 -1.62 -21.87 15.19
N SER A 164 -2.65 -21.03 15.31
CA SER A 164 -3.63 -21.09 16.40
C SER A 164 -4.97 -20.59 15.88
N TRP A 165 -5.83 -21.51 15.47
CA TRP A 165 -7.16 -21.19 14.97
C TRP A 165 -8.04 -20.53 16.04
N ARG A 166 -7.84 -20.86 17.31
CA ARG A 166 -8.63 -20.34 18.44
C ARG A 166 -8.36 -18.86 18.67
N LEU A 167 -7.09 -18.46 18.67
CA LEU A 167 -6.73 -17.05 18.77
C LEU A 167 -7.11 -16.28 17.50
N ALA A 168 -6.92 -16.88 16.32
CA ALA A 168 -7.26 -16.24 15.05
C ALA A 168 -8.75 -15.86 14.98
N VAL A 169 -9.65 -16.79 15.33
CA VAL A 169 -11.11 -16.53 15.35
C VAL A 169 -11.47 -15.40 16.32
N VAL A 170 -10.87 -15.39 17.50
CA VAL A 170 -11.10 -14.35 18.52
C VAL A 170 -10.55 -12.98 18.07
N SER A 171 -9.57 -12.96 17.17
CA SER A 171 -8.93 -11.75 16.66
C SER A 171 -9.63 -11.15 15.43
N LEU A 172 -10.49 -11.91 14.74
CA LEU A 172 -11.24 -11.45 13.57
C LEU A 172 -12.07 -10.18 13.80
N PRO A 173 -12.84 -10.05 14.90
CA PRO A 173 -13.68 -8.87 15.12
C PRO A 173 -12.84 -7.60 15.27
N PHE A 174 -11.64 -7.70 15.84
CA PHE A 174 -10.71 -6.58 15.94
C PHE A 174 -10.19 -6.16 14.57
N SER A 175 -9.87 -7.13 13.69
CA SER A 175 -9.50 -6.84 12.31
C SER A 175 -10.60 -6.08 11.57
N LEU A 176 -11.87 -6.52 11.70
CA LEU A 176 -13.02 -5.81 11.11
C LEU A 176 -13.23 -4.41 11.70
N MET A 177 -12.95 -4.23 12.99
CA MET A 177 -13.04 -2.93 13.66
C MET A 177 -12.09 -1.88 13.04
N PHE A 178 -10.92 -2.28 12.50
CA PHE A 178 -10.01 -1.36 11.80
C PHE A 178 -10.50 -0.95 10.40
N ILE A 179 -11.24 -1.83 9.72
CA ILE A 179 -11.74 -1.57 8.37
C ILE A 179 -12.80 -0.46 8.37
N ILE A 180 -13.63 -0.38 9.41
CA ILE A 180 -14.78 0.54 9.48
C ILE A 180 -14.31 2.02 9.46
N PRO A 181 -13.42 2.50 10.36
CA PRO A 181 -12.88 3.86 10.29
C PRO A 181 -12.20 4.13 8.95
N GLY A 182 -11.38 3.19 8.46
CA GLY A 182 -10.69 3.33 7.18
C GLY A 182 -11.63 3.60 6.02
N PHE A 183 -12.77 2.91 5.96
CA PHE A 183 -13.78 3.12 4.91
C PHE A 183 -14.56 4.43 5.08
N VAL A 184 -15.00 4.75 6.30
CA VAL A 184 -15.75 5.97 6.60
C VAL A 184 -14.91 7.21 6.30
N PHE A 185 -13.69 7.28 6.82
CA PHE A 185 -12.80 8.42 6.60
C PHE A 185 -12.36 8.52 5.14
N ARG A 186 -12.17 7.40 4.43
CA ARG A 186 -11.90 7.43 2.98
C ARG A 186 -13.01 8.15 2.22
N LYS A 187 -14.27 7.87 2.53
CA LYS A 187 -15.42 8.53 1.90
C LYS A 187 -15.45 10.03 2.24
N VAL A 188 -15.28 10.37 3.52
CA VAL A 188 -15.26 11.77 4.00
C VAL A 188 -14.13 12.57 3.34
N LEU A 189 -12.91 12.03 3.30
CA LEU A 189 -11.76 12.69 2.67
C LEU A 189 -11.96 12.86 1.16
N LYS A 190 -12.55 11.87 0.48
CA LYS A 190 -12.85 11.96 -0.95
C LYS A 190 -13.86 13.06 -1.24
N ASP A 191 -14.94 13.15 -0.47
CA ASP A 191 -15.97 14.18 -0.62
C ASP A 191 -15.42 15.58 -0.32
N LEU A 192 -14.59 15.72 0.73
CA LEU A 192 -13.91 16.98 1.03
C LEU A 192 -12.95 17.39 -0.08
N GLY A 193 -12.15 16.45 -0.61
CA GLY A 193 -11.24 16.71 -1.74
C GLY A 193 -11.98 17.14 -3.00
N ALA A 194 -13.12 16.51 -3.32
CA ALA A 194 -13.97 16.91 -4.44
C ALA A 194 -14.52 18.34 -4.27
N LYS A 195 -14.94 18.72 -3.05
CA LYS A 195 -15.41 20.07 -2.74
C LYS A 195 -14.30 21.12 -2.84
N ILE A 196 -13.09 20.81 -2.39
CA ILE A 196 -11.91 21.68 -2.51
C ILE A 196 -11.60 21.93 -3.99
N ASN A 197 -11.50 20.86 -4.79
CA ASN A 197 -11.24 20.96 -6.22
C ASN A 197 -12.36 21.73 -6.96
N GLY A 198 -13.61 21.51 -6.59
CA GLY A 198 -14.74 22.26 -7.12
C GLY A 198 -14.69 23.76 -6.81
N ALA A 199 -14.25 24.15 -5.61
CA ALA A 199 -14.10 25.55 -5.24
C ALA A 199 -13.02 26.26 -6.08
N TYR A 200 -11.90 25.60 -6.38
CA TYR A 200 -10.86 26.14 -7.27
C TYR A 200 -11.28 26.17 -8.74
N GLY A 201 -12.08 25.19 -9.19
CA GLY A 201 -12.54 25.10 -10.57
C GLY A 201 -13.36 26.31 -11.05
N VAL A 202 -14.09 26.96 -10.14
CA VAL A 202 -14.91 28.16 -10.43
C VAL A 202 -14.03 29.40 -10.70
N VAL A 203 -12.82 29.45 -10.16
CA VAL A 203 -11.92 30.62 -10.23
C VAL A 203 -10.97 30.55 -11.43
N GLY A 204 -10.68 29.36 -11.94
CA GLY A 204 -9.73 29.16 -13.05
C GLY A 204 -10.20 29.63 -14.43
N GLY A 205 -11.43 30.10 -14.57
CA GLY A 205 -12.02 30.52 -15.85
C GLY A 205 -11.83 32.01 -16.14
N ILE A 206 -12.14 32.86 -15.17
CA ILE A 206 -12.12 34.33 -15.23
C ILE A 206 -12.12 34.77 -13.77
N ALA A 207 -11.08 35.42 -13.23
CA ALA A 207 -11.12 35.83 -11.83
C ALA A 207 -10.65 37.27 -11.61
N GLU A 208 -11.64 38.13 -11.36
CA GLU A 208 -11.49 39.25 -10.44
C GLU A 208 -10.94 38.76 -9.10
N GLN A 209 -9.98 39.52 -8.57
CA GLN A 209 -9.24 39.24 -7.33
C GLN A 209 -10.15 38.94 -6.12
N ALA A 210 -11.37 39.49 -6.11
CA ALA A 210 -12.38 39.25 -5.08
C ALA A 210 -12.92 37.80 -5.08
N LEU A 211 -13.19 37.20 -6.24
CA LEU A 211 -13.67 35.82 -6.35
C LEU A 211 -12.59 34.82 -5.92
N PHE A 212 -11.32 35.13 -6.20
CA PHE A 212 -10.18 34.33 -5.77
C PHE A 212 -10.08 34.29 -4.23
N ASN A 213 -10.21 35.45 -3.57
CA ASN A 213 -10.18 35.51 -2.10
C ASN A 213 -11.31 34.69 -1.46
N ILE A 214 -12.54 34.77 -1.98
CA ILE A 214 -13.68 34.00 -1.47
C ILE A 214 -13.45 32.49 -1.62
N ALA A 215 -12.93 32.05 -2.76
CA ALA A 215 -12.63 30.64 -2.99
C ALA A 215 -11.47 30.13 -2.10
N LEU A 216 -10.44 30.96 -1.88
CA LEU A 216 -9.31 30.64 -1.02
C LEU A 216 -9.76 30.47 0.44
N GLU A 217 -10.63 31.34 0.93
CA GLU A 217 -11.20 31.25 2.27
C GLU A 217 -12.02 29.95 2.44
N LYS A 218 -12.89 29.64 1.47
CA LYS A 218 -13.68 28.40 1.46
C LYS A 218 -12.79 27.15 1.39
N SER A 219 -11.74 27.16 0.57
CA SER A 219 -10.74 26.10 0.48
C SER A 219 -10.03 25.90 1.82
N THR A 220 -9.63 26.99 2.47
CA THR A 220 -8.97 26.96 3.79
C THR A 220 -9.87 26.32 4.85
N GLN A 221 -11.15 26.71 4.91
CA GLN A 221 -12.10 26.08 5.86
C GLN A 221 -12.31 24.59 5.59
N LEU A 222 -12.41 24.18 4.32
CA LEU A 222 -12.50 22.76 3.96
C LEU A 222 -11.19 22.01 4.26
N GLY A 223 -10.04 22.65 4.07
CA GLY A 223 -8.72 22.13 4.41
C GLY A 223 -8.56 21.90 5.90
N ILE A 224 -9.04 22.81 6.76
CA ILE A 224 -9.08 22.62 8.22
C ILE A 224 -9.94 21.40 8.58
N LYS A 225 -11.14 21.25 7.98
CA LYS A 225 -11.99 20.07 8.19
C LYS A 225 -11.33 18.78 7.71
N GLN A 226 -10.60 18.84 6.60
CA GLN A 226 -9.84 17.71 6.08
C GLN A 226 -8.69 17.34 7.03
N GLY A 227 -7.96 18.33 7.55
CA GLY A 227 -6.91 18.15 8.56
C GLY A 227 -7.45 17.52 9.83
N PHE A 228 -8.56 18.02 10.36
CA PHE A 228 -9.24 17.45 11.53
C PHE A 228 -9.69 16.00 11.27
N SER A 229 -10.28 15.72 10.09
CA SER A 229 -10.69 14.37 9.72
C SER A 229 -9.51 13.40 9.60
N LYS A 230 -8.36 13.85 9.07
CA LYS A 230 -7.11 13.08 9.03
C LYS A 230 -6.57 12.82 10.43
N GLY A 231 -6.58 13.84 11.30
CA GLY A 231 -6.16 13.70 12.70
C GLY A 231 -7.01 12.69 13.46
N LEU A 232 -8.34 12.75 13.29
CA LEU A 232 -9.26 11.79 13.89
C LEU A 232 -9.07 10.36 13.36
N LEU A 233 -8.78 10.20 12.06
CA LEU A 233 -8.42 8.90 11.47
C LEU A 233 -7.16 8.32 12.13
N ILE A 234 -6.07 9.09 12.23
CA ILE A 234 -4.83 8.64 12.87
C ILE A 234 -5.07 8.34 14.35
N GLY A 235 -5.82 9.18 15.06
CA GLY A 235 -6.19 8.95 16.45
C GLY A 235 -7.00 7.66 16.65
N SER A 236 -7.91 7.34 15.72
CA SER A 236 -8.69 6.10 15.77
C SER A 236 -7.83 4.84 15.63
N MET A 237 -6.65 4.93 15.00
CA MET A 237 -5.70 3.81 14.95
C MET A 237 -5.11 3.46 16.32
N GLY A 238 -5.26 4.32 17.33
CA GLY A 238 -4.91 4.00 18.73
C GLY A 238 -5.62 2.76 19.27
N MET A 239 -6.77 2.38 18.70
CA MET A 239 -7.49 1.13 19.01
C MET A 239 -6.62 -0.13 18.84
N ILE A 240 -5.52 -0.06 18.09
CA ILE A 240 -4.58 -1.17 17.92
C ILE A 240 -4.01 -1.65 19.25
N HIS A 241 -3.74 -0.74 20.19
CA HIS A 241 -3.19 -1.11 21.50
C HIS A 241 -4.19 -1.90 22.34
N ALA A 242 -5.48 -1.59 22.22
CA ALA A 242 -6.53 -2.35 22.88
C ALA A 242 -6.64 -3.77 22.29
N ALA A 243 -6.51 -3.92 20.98
CA ALA A 243 -6.48 -5.22 20.32
C ALA A 243 -5.26 -6.06 20.77
N TRP A 244 -4.07 -5.47 20.83
CA TRP A 244 -2.86 -6.14 21.36
C TRP A 244 -3.01 -6.57 22.81
N ALA A 245 -3.55 -5.69 23.66
CA ALA A 245 -3.78 -6.01 25.08
C ALA A 245 -4.77 -7.18 25.25
N PHE A 246 -5.85 -7.18 24.48
CA PHE A 246 -6.84 -8.25 24.50
C PHE A 246 -6.26 -9.57 23.99
N GLN A 247 -5.54 -9.56 22.86
CA GLN A 247 -4.86 -10.75 22.35
C GLN A 247 -3.84 -11.31 23.33
N ALA A 248 -3.06 -10.45 24.00
CA ALA A 248 -2.13 -10.88 25.04
C ALA A 248 -2.85 -11.57 26.19
N TRP A 249 -3.98 -11.01 26.66
CA TRP A 249 -4.77 -11.61 27.73
C TRP A 249 -5.36 -12.98 27.33
N VAL A 250 -6.01 -13.07 26.16
CA VAL A 250 -6.55 -14.34 25.65
C VAL A 250 -5.42 -15.35 25.40
N GLY A 251 -4.30 -14.89 24.85
CA GLY A 251 -3.13 -15.71 24.60
C GLY A 251 -2.57 -16.31 25.87
N CYS A 252 -2.42 -15.53 26.95
CA CYS A 252 -2.03 -16.03 28.26
C CYS A 252 -2.99 -17.12 28.76
N LYS A 253 -4.29 -16.94 28.58
CA LYS A 253 -5.30 -17.94 28.98
C LYS A 253 -5.21 -19.22 28.14
N LEU A 254 -4.95 -19.12 26.84
CA LEU A 254 -4.76 -20.28 25.96
C LEU A 254 -3.51 -21.09 26.30
N VAL A 255 -2.41 -20.41 26.61
CA VAL A 255 -1.14 -21.04 26.99
C VAL A 255 -1.25 -21.74 28.34
N THR A 256 -1.85 -21.08 29.34
CA THR A 256 -1.98 -21.63 30.70
C THR A 256 -3.09 -22.66 30.85
N GLY A 257 -4.23 -22.47 30.18
CA GLY A 257 -5.41 -23.33 30.32
C GLY A 257 -5.42 -24.54 29.39
N GLU A 258 -4.96 -24.40 28.15
CA GLU A 258 -5.04 -25.45 27.13
C GLU A 258 -3.68 -25.96 26.62
N GLY A 259 -2.59 -25.47 27.21
CA GLY A 259 -1.24 -25.95 26.90
C GLY A 259 -0.77 -25.61 25.47
N GLU A 260 -1.36 -24.61 24.83
CA GLU A 260 -0.88 -24.15 23.53
C GLU A 260 0.54 -23.56 23.65
N LYS A 261 1.36 -23.77 22.61
CA LYS A 261 2.73 -23.26 22.56
C LYS A 261 2.70 -21.72 22.47
N GLY A 262 3.30 -21.04 23.46
CA GLY A 262 3.26 -19.58 23.58
C GLY A 262 3.74 -18.82 22.34
N GLY A 263 4.77 -19.32 21.65
CA GLY A 263 5.24 -18.74 20.39
C GLY A 263 4.22 -18.84 19.25
N HIS A 264 3.49 -19.96 19.13
CA HIS A 264 2.47 -20.11 18.07
C HIS A 264 1.31 -19.14 18.30
N VAL A 265 0.87 -19.00 19.56
CA VAL A 265 -0.19 -18.09 19.98
C VAL A 265 0.24 -16.64 19.73
N PHE A 266 1.44 -16.25 20.17
CA PHE A 266 1.96 -14.90 19.99
C PHE A 266 2.01 -14.49 18.51
N ILE A 267 2.51 -15.38 17.65
CA ILE A 267 2.67 -15.05 16.23
C ILE A 267 1.39 -15.18 15.42
N SER A 268 0.49 -16.09 15.79
CA SER A 268 -0.87 -16.09 15.25
C SER A 268 -1.53 -14.73 15.49
N GLY A 269 -1.38 -14.17 16.70
CA GLY A 269 -1.89 -12.85 17.04
C GLY A 269 -1.30 -11.73 16.18
N ILE A 270 0.04 -11.71 16.06
CA ILE A 270 0.78 -10.75 15.22
C ILE A 270 0.33 -10.84 13.76
N CYS A 271 0.25 -12.04 13.19
CA CYS A 271 -0.11 -12.23 11.79
C CYS A 271 -1.54 -11.76 11.49
N VAL A 272 -2.49 -11.98 12.40
CA VAL A 272 -3.88 -11.53 12.19
C VAL A 272 -4.01 -10.00 12.32
N ILE A 273 -3.30 -9.37 13.26
CA ILE A 273 -3.30 -7.89 13.38
C ILE A 273 -2.56 -7.24 12.22
N MET A 274 -1.33 -7.68 11.92
CA MET A 274 -0.52 -7.10 10.85
C MET A 274 -1.13 -7.33 9.47
N GLY A 275 -1.77 -8.48 9.25
CA GLY A 275 -2.49 -8.71 8.00
C GLY A 275 -3.67 -7.74 7.84
N GLY A 276 -4.37 -7.43 8.93
CA GLY A 276 -5.55 -6.55 8.92
C GLY A 276 -5.25 -5.04 8.80
N LEU A 277 -3.97 -4.64 8.82
CA LEU A 277 -3.52 -3.25 8.81
C LEU A 277 -3.18 -2.78 7.37
#